data_AF-A0A1G7HXA6-F1
#
_entry.id   AF-A0A1G7HXA6-F1
#
_cell.length_a   1.000
_cell.length_b   1.000
_cell.length_c   1.000
_cell.angle_alpha   90.00
_cell.angle_beta   90.00
_cell.angle_gamma   90.00
#
_symmetry.space_group_name_H-M   'P 1'
#
loop_
_entity.id
_entity.type
_entity.pdbx_description
1 polymer ?
#
loop_
_entity_poly.entity_id
_entity_poly.type
_entity_poly.pdbx_seq_one_letter_code
_entity_poly.pdbx_strand_id
1 'polypeptide(L)'
;MFEKKTLQQHINEFTRKVDSRESKIHSKIRELGEQAASIQSQIKLQADKIVELELNSGSPEQIDAAKKSNRELRLQLDELQDSIVGYQNQLERDPSLYAKDLEGIRQAANKAAADRKREMEKLSSTVDDKKAQIQALEKELAQVRHEWNVLYHHDDYYTFSSMLSYIDPRVTKLDHSKKEQFLKDWLSGSSSLERYFKEQPLSHQGIQRTVIPRQ
;
A
#
# COMPACT_ATOMS: atom_id res chain seq x y z
N MET A 1 6.78 31.23 3.57
CA MET A 1 7.69 30.07 3.49
C MET A 1 7.19 29.23 2.32
N PHE A 2 7.89 29.19 1.19
CA PHE A 2 7.42 28.43 0.02
C PHE A 2 7.62 26.93 0.26
N GLU A 3 6.58 26.12 0.07
CA GLU A 3 6.69 24.66 0.11
C GLU A 3 7.76 24.19 -0.87
N LYS A 4 8.70 23.36 -0.39
CA LYS A 4 9.73 22.77 -1.24
C LYS A 4 9.07 21.74 -2.15
N LYS A 5 9.30 21.87 -3.46
CA LYS A 5 8.72 20.97 -4.46
C LYS A 5 9.11 19.50 -4.22
N THR A 6 8.19 18.60 -4.50
CA THR A 6 8.43 17.15 -4.45
C THR A 6 9.22 16.69 -5.68
N LEU A 7 9.83 15.51 -5.61
CA LEU A 7 10.49 14.88 -6.78
C LEU A 7 9.54 14.81 -7.98
N GLN A 8 8.28 14.41 -7.75
CA GLN A 8 7.30 14.30 -8.82
C GLN A 8 6.98 15.65 -9.46
N GLN A 9 6.93 16.73 -8.66
CA GLN A 9 6.73 18.08 -9.19
C GLN A 9 7.91 18.52 -10.06
N HIS A 10 9.16 18.26 -9.64
CA HIS A 10 10.34 18.54 -10.46
C HIS A 10 10.33 17.78 -11.79
N ILE A 11 9.98 16.49 -11.78
CA ILE A 11 9.88 15.67 -13.00
C ILE A 11 8.78 16.23 -13.93
N ASN A 12 7.59 16.49 -13.40
CA ASN A 12 6.46 16.97 -14.20
C ASN A 12 6.73 18.33 -14.84
N GLU A 13 7.35 19.25 -14.11
CA GLU A 13 7.75 20.57 -14.66
C GLU A 13 8.78 20.43 -15.77
N PHE A 14 9.76 19.55 -15.57
CA PHE A 14 10.79 19.29 -16.57
C PHE A 14 10.20 18.71 -17.86
N THR A 15 9.38 17.64 -17.76
CA THR A 15 8.73 17.03 -18.94
C THR A 15 7.87 18.05 -19.69
N ARG A 16 7.04 18.84 -18.97
CA ARG A 16 6.24 19.90 -19.61
C ARG A 16 7.08 20.93 -20.34
N LYS A 17 8.24 21.31 -19.78
CA LYS A 17 9.15 22.27 -20.39
C LYS A 17 9.76 21.71 -21.69
N VAL A 18 10.17 20.44 -21.68
CA VAL A 18 10.67 19.74 -22.87
C VAL A 18 9.57 19.67 -23.94
N ASP A 19 8.40 19.15 -23.58
CA ASP A 19 7.26 18.99 -24.50
C ASP A 19 6.84 20.35 -25.11
N SER A 20 6.82 21.41 -24.30
CA SER A 20 6.47 22.75 -24.77
C SER A 20 7.49 23.29 -25.78
N ARG A 21 8.78 23.03 -25.56
CA ARG A 21 9.84 23.44 -26.50
C ARG A 21 9.72 22.67 -27.80
N GLU A 22 9.62 21.35 -27.75
CA GLU A 22 9.47 20.49 -28.92
C GLU A 22 8.22 20.87 -29.73
N SER A 23 7.09 21.08 -29.06
CA SER A 23 5.85 21.53 -29.69
C SER A 23 6.00 22.87 -30.41
N LYS A 24 6.68 23.85 -29.81
CA LYS A 24 6.97 25.14 -30.45
C LYS A 24 7.86 24.99 -31.68
N ILE A 25 8.88 24.15 -31.61
CA ILE A 25 9.78 23.89 -32.76
C ILE A 25 9.00 23.23 -33.90
N HIS A 26 8.20 22.19 -33.61
CA HIS A 26 7.37 21.55 -34.62
C HIS A 26 6.34 22.49 -35.24
N SER A 27 5.70 23.35 -34.44
CA SER A 27 4.81 24.40 -34.95
C SER A 27 5.56 25.30 -35.92
N LYS A 28 6.77 25.72 -35.58
CA LYS A 28 7.54 26.63 -36.44
C LYS A 28 7.99 25.98 -37.73
N ILE A 29 8.42 24.72 -37.68
CA ILE A 29 8.74 23.92 -38.88
C ILE A 29 7.51 23.82 -39.80
N ARG A 30 6.32 23.59 -39.25
CA ARG A 30 5.08 23.52 -40.03
C ARG A 30 4.77 24.85 -40.72
N GLU A 31 4.80 25.97 -39.98
CA GLU A 31 4.58 27.31 -40.53
C GLU A 31 5.55 27.61 -41.68
N LEU A 32 6.84 27.33 -41.50
CA LEU A 32 7.86 27.53 -42.53
C LEU A 32 7.63 26.62 -43.74
N GLY A 33 7.20 25.37 -43.53
CA GLY A 33 6.87 24.43 -44.60
C GLY A 33 5.68 24.88 -45.45
N GLU A 34 4.65 25.46 -44.82
CA GLU A 34 3.50 26.05 -45.53
C GLU A 34 3.92 27.27 -46.36
N GLN A 35 4.79 28.12 -45.82
CA GLN A 35 5.37 29.25 -46.56
C GLN A 35 6.22 28.79 -47.76
N ALA A 36 7.07 27.77 -47.55
CA ALA A 36 7.91 27.19 -48.60
C ALA A 36 7.07 26.60 -49.74
N ALA A 37 5.99 25.88 -49.41
CA ALA A 37 5.06 25.35 -50.42
C ALA A 37 4.37 26.47 -51.22
N SER A 38 4.00 27.58 -50.57
CA SER A 38 3.42 28.74 -51.23
C SER A 38 4.41 29.39 -52.22
N ILE A 39 5.65 29.64 -51.77
CA ILE A 39 6.71 30.18 -52.63
C ILE A 39 7.01 29.24 -53.79
N GLN A 40 7.05 27.92 -53.55
CA GLN A 40 7.27 26.93 -54.61
C GLN A 40 6.18 26.98 -55.69
N SER A 41 4.92 27.18 -55.30
CA SER A 41 3.82 27.41 -56.24
C SER A 41 4.01 28.70 -57.05
N GLN A 42 4.42 29.80 -56.40
CA GLN A 42 4.70 31.07 -57.07
C GLN A 42 5.88 30.97 -58.05
N ILE A 43 6.94 30.23 -57.70
CA ILE A 43 8.08 29.95 -58.59
C ILE A 43 7.59 29.23 -59.85
N LYS A 44 6.70 28.24 -59.70
CA LYS A 44 6.13 27.51 -60.83
C LYS A 44 5.31 28.43 -61.74
N LEU A 45 4.38 29.20 -61.17
CA LEU A 45 3.57 30.16 -61.93
C LEU A 45 4.43 31.20 -62.66
N GLN A 46 5.48 31.70 -62.00
CA GLN A 46 6.39 32.67 -62.59
C GLN A 46 7.27 32.04 -63.68
N ALA A 47 7.63 30.76 -63.55
CA ALA A 47 8.36 30.02 -64.58
C ALA A 47 7.48 29.80 -65.82
N ASP A 48 6.21 29.41 -65.63
CA ASP A 48 5.24 29.26 -66.72
C ASP A 48 5.05 30.60 -67.46
N LYS A 49 4.95 31.71 -66.71
CA LYS A 49 4.87 33.07 -67.28
C LYS A 49 6.11 33.46 -68.10
N ILE A 50 7.32 33.07 -67.67
CA ILE A 50 8.55 33.32 -68.44
C ILE A 50 8.47 32.59 -69.78
N VAL A 51 8.05 31.33 -69.79
CA VAL A 51 7.87 30.54 -71.03
C VAL A 51 6.85 31.19 -71.95
N GLU A 52 5.71 31.65 -71.44
CA GLU A 52 4.70 32.33 -72.24
C GLU A 52 5.21 33.65 -72.87
N LEU A 53 6.01 34.43 -72.12
CA LEU A 53 6.62 35.65 -72.65
C LEU A 53 7.66 35.34 -73.74
N GLU A 54 8.44 34.27 -73.57
CA GLU A 54 9.41 33.81 -74.57
C GLU A 54 8.72 33.31 -75.86
N LEU A 55 7.57 32.62 -75.75
CA LEU A 55 6.80 32.12 -76.89
C LEU A 55 6.07 33.24 -77.67
N ASN A 56 5.51 34.22 -76.96
CA ASN A 56 4.67 35.26 -77.56
C ASN A 56 5.45 36.54 -77.94
N SER A 57 6.79 36.46 -78.04
CA SER A 57 7.66 37.61 -78.37
C SER A 57 7.50 38.80 -77.41
N GLY A 58 7.36 38.52 -76.11
CA GLY A 58 7.38 39.55 -75.06
C GLY A 58 8.66 40.39 -75.11
N SER A 59 8.63 41.62 -74.58
CA SER A 59 9.81 42.47 -74.65
C SER A 59 10.96 41.85 -73.83
N PRO A 60 12.23 42.04 -74.26
CA PRO A 60 13.38 41.58 -73.49
C PRO A 60 13.36 42.06 -72.03
N GLU A 61 12.91 43.30 -71.77
CA GLU A 61 12.81 43.81 -70.40
C GLU A 61 11.77 43.07 -69.56
N GLN A 62 10.65 42.65 -70.15
CA GLN A 62 9.61 41.88 -69.45
C GLN A 62 10.10 40.49 -69.06
N ILE A 63 10.84 39.83 -69.95
CA ILE A 63 11.43 38.51 -69.71
C ILE A 63 12.49 38.60 -68.60
N ASP A 64 13.38 39.59 -68.66
CA ASP A 64 14.43 39.78 -67.66
C ASP A 64 13.86 40.13 -66.28
N ALA A 65 12.84 40.99 -66.21
CA ALA A 65 12.15 41.28 -64.96
C ALA A 65 11.50 40.03 -64.35
N ALA A 66 10.86 39.19 -65.19
CA ALA A 66 10.24 37.95 -64.75
C ALA A 66 11.28 36.93 -64.23
N LYS A 67 12.42 36.78 -64.93
CA LYS A 67 13.56 35.94 -64.51
C LYS A 67 14.16 36.41 -63.19
N LYS A 68 14.34 37.72 -63.01
CA LYS A 68 14.85 38.29 -61.76
C LYS A 68 13.92 37.98 -60.59
N SER A 69 12.62 38.21 -60.74
CA SER A 69 11.63 37.88 -59.71
C SER A 69 11.57 36.38 -59.40
N ASN A 70 11.70 35.50 -60.40
CA ASN A 70 11.79 34.05 -60.16
C ASN A 70 13.03 33.68 -59.33
N ARG A 71 14.17 34.32 -59.60
CA ARG A 71 15.40 34.12 -58.83
C ARG A 71 15.25 34.59 -57.37
N GLU A 72 14.60 35.73 -57.15
CA GLU A 72 14.31 36.23 -55.79
C GLU A 72 13.43 35.24 -55.02
N LEU A 73 12.39 34.69 -55.65
CA LEU A 73 11.55 33.66 -55.02
C LEU A 73 12.34 32.38 -54.70
N ARG A 74 13.26 31.94 -55.57
CA ARG A 74 14.12 30.78 -55.29
C ARG A 74 15.03 31.01 -54.10
N LEU A 75 15.63 32.21 -53.99
CA LEU A 75 16.46 32.57 -52.84
C LEU A 75 15.64 32.55 -51.53
N GLN A 76 14.41 33.08 -51.55
CA GLN A 76 13.52 33.01 -50.39
C GLN A 76 13.16 31.57 -50.02
N LEU A 77 12.96 30.70 -51.01
CA LEU A 77 12.72 29.28 -50.76
C LEU A 77 13.92 28.61 -50.08
N ASP A 78 15.14 28.88 -50.56
CA ASP A 78 16.37 28.35 -49.97
C ASP A 78 16.54 28.82 -48.51
N GLU A 79 16.30 30.11 -48.23
CA GLU A 79 16.34 30.68 -46.87
C GLU A 79 15.33 30.02 -45.91
N LEU A 80 14.13 29.71 -46.40
CA LEU A 80 13.12 28.98 -45.62
C LEU A 80 13.54 27.53 -45.36
N GLN A 81 14.12 26.86 -46.35
CA GLN A 81 14.61 25.48 -46.21
C GLN A 81 15.76 25.40 -45.20
N ASP A 82 16.71 26.32 -45.28
CA ASP A 82 17.81 26.43 -44.31
C ASP A 82 17.27 26.68 -42.90
N SER A 83 16.26 27.54 -42.76
CA SER A 83 15.60 27.81 -41.48
C SER A 83 14.92 26.55 -40.92
N ILE A 84 14.23 25.77 -41.77
CA ILE A 84 13.61 24.49 -41.38
C ILE A 84 14.68 23.52 -40.85
N VAL A 85 15.79 23.35 -41.59
CA VAL A 85 16.91 22.50 -41.16
C VAL A 85 17.49 22.98 -39.83
N GLY A 86 17.66 24.30 -39.66
CA GLY A 86 18.12 24.88 -38.41
C GLY A 86 17.21 24.55 -37.22
N TYR A 87 15.89 24.59 -37.39
CA TYR A 87 14.94 24.18 -36.36
C TYR A 87 14.92 22.67 -36.13
N GLN A 88 15.09 21.86 -37.16
CA GLN A 88 15.20 20.39 -37.03
C GLN A 88 16.44 20.01 -36.21
N ASN A 89 17.58 20.64 -36.46
CA ASN A 89 18.80 20.43 -35.68
C ASN A 89 18.63 20.83 -34.21
N GLN A 90 17.77 21.79 -33.90
CA GLN A 90 17.45 22.16 -32.51
C GLN A 90 16.60 21.12 -31.76
N LEU A 91 16.00 20.15 -32.46
CA LEU A 91 15.37 18.98 -31.84
C LEU A 91 16.41 17.97 -31.35
N GLU A 92 17.65 18.03 -31.85
CA GLU A 92 18.73 17.24 -31.29
C GLU A 92 18.94 17.63 -29.83
N ARG A 93 18.95 16.61 -28.98
CA ARG A 93 18.93 16.79 -27.53
C ARG A 93 20.31 17.20 -27.03
N ASP A 94 20.64 18.49 -27.11
CA ASP A 94 21.80 19.02 -26.41
C ASP A 94 21.58 18.87 -24.88
N PRO A 95 22.37 18.04 -24.19
CA PRO A 95 22.23 17.82 -22.75
C PRO A 95 22.45 19.11 -21.93
N SER A 96 23.16 20.10 -22.49
CA SER A 96 23.48 21.37 -21.83
C SER A 96 22.24 22.22 -21.58
N LEU A 97 21.23 22.15 -22.46
CA LEU A 97 19.98 22.92 -22.37
C LEU A 97 19.20 22.66 -21.09
N TYR A 98 19.36 21.46 -20.52
CA TYR A 98 18.57 20.98 -19.40
C TYR A 98 19.40 20.65 -18.16
N ALA A 99 20.72 20.90 -18.19
CA ALA A 99 21.64 20.49 -17.13
C ALA A 99 21.21 20.95 -15.73
N LYS A 100 20.73 22.20 -15.60
CA LYS A 100 20.27 22.76 -14.32
C LYS A 100 18.97 22.09 -13.82
N ASP A 101 18.03 21.83 -14.72
CA ASP A 101 16.76 21.19 -14.36
C ASP A 101 16.99 19.74 -13.94
N LEU A 102 17.86 19.02 -14.69
CA LEU A 102 18.26 17.65 -14.39
C LEU A 102 19.03 17.55 -13.06
N GLU A 103 19.91 18.51 -12.76
CA GLU A 103 20.58 18.57 -11.46
C GLU A 103 19.58 18.80 -10.31
N GLY A 104 18.58 19.66 -10.52
CA GLY A 104 17.48 19.86 -9.57
C GLY A 104 16.70 18.57 -9.30
N ILE A 105 16.36 17.82 -10.35
CA ILE A 105 15.72 16.51 -10.23
C ILE A 105 16.61 15.54 -9.45
N ARG A 106 17.91 15.49 -9.77
CA ARG A 106 18.87 14.62 -9.09
C ARG A 106 18.94 14.90 -7.59
N GLN A 107 19.01 16.18 -7.22
CA GLN A 107 19.02 16.59 -5.81
C GLN A 107 17.71 16.24 -5.10
N ALA A 108 16.57 16.48 -5.74
CA ALA A 108 15.27 16.09 -5.21
C ALA A 108 15.14 14.56 -5.04
N ALA A 109 15.70 13.78 -5.97
CA ALA A 109 15.71 12.33 -5.92
C ALA A 109 16.58 11.80 -4.77
N ASN A 110 17.78 12.36 -4.61
CA ASN A 110 18.68 12.03 -3.51
C ASN A 110 18.05 12.32 -2.15
N LYS A 111 17.39 13.49 -2.02
CA LYS A 111 16.67 13.83 -0.79
C LYS A 111 15.54 12.85 -0.51
N ALA A 112 14.69 12.57 -1.51
CA ALA A 112 13.57 11.64 -1.35
C ALA A 112 14.06 10.22 -0.98
N ALA A 113 15.19 9.77 -1.52
CA ALA A 113 15.81 8.50 -1.16
C ALA A 113 16.30 8.48 0.28
N ALA A 114 16.97 9.55 0.74
CA ALA A 114 17.42 9.67 2.12
C ALA A 114 16.25 9.71 3.11
N ASP A 115 15.19 10.45 2.80
CA ASP A 115 13.99 10.54 3.63
C ASP A 115 13.28 9.17 3.72
N ARG A 116 13.13 8.44 2.60
CA ARG A 116 12.60 7.07 2.60
C ARG A 116 13.43 6.11 3.45
N LYS A 117 14.77 6.18 3.35
CA LYS A 117 15.66 5.32 4.12
C LYS A 117 15.46 5.55 5.63
N ARG A 118 15.38 6.80 6.07
CA ARG A 118 15.14 7.15 7.49
C ARG A 118 13.79 6.64 7.98
N GLU A 119 12.73 6.80 7.20
CA GLU A 119 11.41 6.28 7.58
C GLU A 119 11.38 4.75 7.62
N MET A 120 12.08 4.08 6.70
CA MET A 120 12.23 2.61 6.75
C MET A 120 12.95 2.15 8.02
N GLU A 121 14.04 2.81 8.41
CA GLU A 121 14.78 2.49 9.64
C GLU A 121 13.89 2.67 10.89
N LYS A 122 13.14 3.77 10.96
CA LYS A 122 12.20 4.05 12.04
C LYS A 122 11.07 3.01 12.12
N LEU A 123 10.49 2.65 10.96
CA LEU A 123 9.46 1.62 10.89
C LEU A 123 10.01 0.25 11.28
N SER A 124 11.24 -0.09 10.88
CA SER A 124 11.90 -1.34 11.28
C SER A 124 12.03 -1.42 12.81
N SER A 125 12.53 -0.36 13.46
CA SER A 125 12.60 -0.31 14.92
C SER A 125 11.22 -0.49 15.56
N THR A 126 10.20 0.16 15.00
CA THR A 126 8.82 0.03 15.49
C THR A 126 8.30 -1.41 15.36
N VAL A 127 8.64 -2.10 14.26
CA VAL A 127 8.28 -3.51 14.06
C VAL A 127 8.95 -4.40 15.13
N ASP A 128 10.23 -4.18 15.42
CA ASP A 128 10.96 -4.97 16.41
C ASP A 128 10.43 -4.72 17.83
N ASP A 129 10.13 -3.47 18.18
CA ASP A 129 9.47 -3.11 19.45
C ASP A 129 8.11 -3.80 19.59
N LYS A 130 7.31 -3.81 18.51
CA LYS A 130 6.00 -4.46 18.53
C LYS A 130 6.11 -5.98 18.63
N LYS A 131 7.10 -6.60 17.99
CA LYS A 131 7.38 -8.04 18.16
C LYS A 131 7.76 -8.38 19.60
N ALA A 132 8.58 -7.55 20.24
CA ALA A 132 8.94 -7.74 21.65
C ALA A 132 7.70 -7.63 22.57
N GLN A 133 6.82 -6.67 22.31
CA GLN A 133 5.55 -6.53 23.04
C GLN A 133 4.65 -7.77 22.86
N ILE A 134 4.54 -8.31 21.64
CA ILE A 134 3.76 -9.53 21.37
C ILE A 134 4.33 -10.71 22.17
N GLN A 135 5.64 -10.93 22.14
CA GLN A 135 6.27 -12.02 22.89
C GLN A 135 6.08 -11.89 24.41
N ALA A 136 6.10 -10.66 24.94
CA ALA A 136 5.81 -10.43 26.36
C ALA A 136 4.37 -10.81 26.71
N LEU A 137 3.40 -10.38 25.88
CA LEU A 137 1.99 -10.72 26.06
C LEU A 137 1.72 -12.23 25.91
N GLU A 138 2.42 -12.92 25.00
CA GLU A 138 2.32 -14.37 24.86
C GLU A 138 2.81 -15.11 26.11
N LYS A 139 3.89 -14.63 26.74
CA LYS A 139 4.39 -15.19 28.01
C LYS A 139 3.39 -14.94 29.15
N GLU A 140 2.84 -13.74 29.24
CA GLU A 140 1.82 -13.40 30.23
C GLU A 140 0.58 -14.28 30.06
N LEU A 141 0.11 -14.47 28.81
CA LEU A 141 -1.00 -15.38 28.51
C LEU A 141 -0.70 -16.82 28.92
N ALA A 142 0.52 -17.31 28.67
CA ALA A 142 0.94 -18.64 29.06
C ALA A 142 0.96 -18.80 30.60
N GLN A 143 1.44 -17.77 31.32
CA GLN A 143 1.41 -17.75 32.78
C GLN A 143 -0.02 -17.77 33.32
N VAL A 144 -0.90 -16.90 32.83
CA VAL A 144 -2.32 -16.86 33.24
C VAL A 144 -3.00 -18.20 32.95
N ARG A 145 -2.72 -18.84 31.81
CA ARG A 145 -3.24 -20.19 31.51
C ARG A 145 -2.72 -21.23 32.49
N HIS A 146 -1.45 -21.17 32.87
CA HIS A 146 -0.89 -22.07 33.86
C HIS A 146 -1.56 -21.89 35.22
N GLU A 147 -1.69 -20.64 35.70
CA GLU A 147 -2.39 -20.31 36.94
C GLU A 147 -3.85 -20.77 36.91
N TRP A 148 -4.54 -20.53 35.80
CA TRP A 148 -5.91 -21.02 35.60
C TRP A 148 -5.98 -22.54 35.66
N ASN A 149 -5.07 -23.27 35.00
CA ASN A 149 -5.04 -24.74 35.06
C ASN A 149 -4.74 -25.25 36.46
N VAL A 150 -3.82 -24.61 37.19
CA VAL A 150 -3.52 -24.95 38.59
C VAL A 150 -4.79 -24.76 39.42
N LEU A 151 -5.47 -23.62 39.33
CA LEU A 151 -6.70 -23.37 40.09
C LEU A 151 -7.86 -24.27 39.67
N TYR A 152 -7.99 -24.58 38.37
CA TYR A 152 -9.07 -25.40 37.84
C TYR A 152 -8.89 -26.90 38.15
N HIS A 153 -7.65 -27.39 38.28
CA HIS A 153 -7.35 -28.80 38.59
C HIS A 153 -6.94 -29.05 40.04
N HIS A 154 -6.71 -27.99 40.84
CA HIS A 154 -6.62 -28.10 42.29
C HIS A 154 -8.02 -28.22 42.88
N ASP A 155 -8.64 -29.37 42.67
CA ASP A 155 -9.88 -29.72 43.33
C ASP A 155 -9.55 -30.10 44.78
N ASP A 156 -10.05 -29.29 45.72
CA ASP A 156 -9.94 -29.48 47.17
C ASP A 156 -10.23 -30.93 47.56
N TYR A 157 -11.08 -31.62 46.80
CA TYR A 157 -11.33 -33.04 46.95
C TYR A 157 -10.08 -33.90 46.97
N TYR A 158 -9.18 -33.78 45.99
CA TYR A 158 -8.01 -34.65 45.95
C TYR A 158 -7.04 -34.34 47.09
N THR A 159 -6.90 -33.07 47.45
CA THR A 159 -6.05 -32.61 48.55
C THR A 159 -6.52 -33.15 49.90
N PHE A 160 -7.83 -33.14 50.18
CA PHE A 160 -8.39 -33.54 51.47
C PHE A 160 -9.09 -34.91 51.46
N SER A 161 -9.10 -35.63 50.33
CA SER A 161 -9.74 -36.96 50.19
C SER A 161 -9.22 -37.97 51.21
N SER A 162 -7.91 -37.92 51.49
CA SER A 162 -7.24 -38.75 52.49
C SER A 162 -7.65 -38.43 53.93
N MET A 163 -8.17 -37.22 54.18
CA MET A 163 -8.63 -36.76 55.49
C MET A 163 -10.12 -37.04 55.74
N LEU A 164 -10.89 -37.43 54.72
CA LEU A 164 -12.35 -37.63 54.83
C LEU A 164 -12.75 -38.59 55.95
N SER A 165 -12.01 -39.68 56.15
CA SER A 165 -12.27 -40.66 57.21
C SER A 165 -12.02 -40.11 58.62
N TYR A 166 -11.18 -39.09 58.74
CA TYR A 166 -10.88 -38.42 60.02
C TYR A 166 -11.87 -37.28 60.33
N ILE A 167 -12.55 -36.75 59.30
CA ILE A 167 -13.61 -35.75 59.45
C ILE A 167 -14.90 -36.44 59.94
N ASP A 168 -15.35 -37.48 59.22
CA ASP A 168 -16.41 -38.36 59.68
C ASP A 168 -16.24 -39.75 59.02
N PRO A 169 -16.07 -40.83 59.80
CA PRO A 169 -15.85 -42.17 59.26
C PRO A 169 -16.95 -42.65 58.30
N ARG A 170 -18.19 -42.15 58.45
CA ARG A 170 -19.35 -42.52 57.62
C ARG A 170 -19.20 -42.05 56.17
N VAL A 171 -18.40 -41.00 55.92
CA VAL A 171 -18.14 -40.43 54.59
C VAL A 171 -17.54 -41.45 53.64
N THR A 172 -16.75 -42.41 54.15
CA THR A 172 -16.12 -43.47 53.34
C THR A 172 -17.13 -44.29 52.54
N LYS A 173 -18.38 -44.37 53.00
CA LYS A 173 -19.49 -45.11 52.36
C LYS A 173 -20.23 -44.31 51.29
N LEU A 174 -19.98 -43.00 51.17
CA LEU A 174 -20.59 -42.15 50.15
C LEU A 174 -19.95 -42.42 48.76
N ASP A 175 -20.72 -42.18 47.70
CA ASP A 175 -20.19 -42.15 46.33
C ASP A 175 -19.24 -40.95 46.13
N HIS A 176 -18.42 -40.99 45.08
CA HIS A 176 -17.37 -39.98 44.86
C HIS A 176 -17.93 -38.54 44.80
N SER A 177 -19.04 -38.34 44.09
CA SER A 177 -19.70 -37.03 43.97
C SER A 177 -20.24 -36.52 45.30
N LYS A 178 -20.81 -37.38 46.14
CA LYS A 178 -21.26 -37.02 47.50
C LYS A 178 -20.10 -36.79 48.46
N LYS A 179 -18.98 -37.50 48.32
CA LYS A 179 -17.76 -37.24 49.09
C LYS A 179 -17.17 -35.86 48.74
N GLU A 180 -17.17 -35.52 47.45
CA GLU A 180 -16.73 -34.21 46.95
C GLU A 180 -17.60 -33.08 47.50
N GLN A 181 -18.93 -33.21 47.39
CA GLN A 181 -19.84 -32.20 47.92
C GLN A 181 -19.81 -32.13 49.46
N PHE A 182 -19.70 -33.27 50.16
CA PHE A 182 -19.52 -33.32 51.61
C PHE A 182 -18.29 -32.52 52.04
N LEU A 183 -17.16 -32.71 51.36
CA LEU A 183 -15.94 -31.97 51.66
C LEU A 183 -16.10 -30.47 51.38
N LYS A 184 -16.70 -30.09 50.24
CA LYS A 184 -16.97 -28.68 49.91
C LYS A 184 -17.85 -27.99 50.97
N ASP A 185 -18.84 -28.70 51.49
CA ASP A 185 -19.68 -28.18 52.57
C ASP A 185 -18.94 -28.08 53.91
N TRP A 186 -18.10 -29.07 54.22
CA TRP A 186 -17.28 -29.07 55.42
C TRP A 186 -16.27 -27.92 55.41
N LEU A 187 -15.56 -27.73 54.30
CA LEU A 187 -14.61 -26.62 54.12
C LEU A 187 -15.29 -25.24 54.16
N SER A 188 -16.52 -25.12 53.64
CA SER A 188 -17.27 -23.86 53.69
C SER A 188 -17.94 -23.56 55.04
N GLY A 189 -17.77 -24.43 56.04
CA GLY A 189 -18.38 -24.27 57.37
C GLY A 189 -19.90 -24.45 57.38
N SER A 190 -20.45 -25.11 56.35
CA SER A 190 -21.89 -25.35 56.26
C SER A 190 -22.35 -26.30 57.37
N SER A 191 -23.32 -25.87 58.17
CA SER A 191 -23.69 -26.50 59.45
C SER A 191 -24.50 -27.82 59.32
N SER A 192 -24.62 -28.37 58.11
CA SER A 192 -25.62 -29.39 57.75
C SER A 192 -24.98 -30.68 57.19
N LEU A 193 -23.87 -31.13 57.77
CA LEU A 193 -23.17 -32.35 57.32
C LEU A 193 -24.00 -33.63 57.50
N GLU A 194 -24.96 -33.63 58.43
CA GLU A 194 -25.88 -34.76 58.65
C GLU A 194 -26.80 -35.03 57.44
N ARG A 195 -26.96 -34.08 56.50
CA ARG A 195 -27.78 -34.28 55.29
C ARG A 195 -27.29 -35.43 54.41
N TYR A 196 -26.01 -35.79 54.52
CA TYR A 196 -25.39 -36.87 53.76
C TYR A 196 -25.65 -38.27 54.33
N PHE A 197 -26.08 -38.35 55.59
CA PHE A 197 -26.22 -39.62 56.32
C PHE A 197 -27.65 -39.91 56.79
N LYS A 198 -28.62 -39.06 56.45
CA LYS A 198 -30.03 -39.33 56.71
C LYS A 198 -30.52 -40.44 55.78
N GLU A 199 -30.79 -41.61 56.37
CA GLU A 199 -31.33 -42.77 55.65
C GLU A 199 -32.77 -42.51 55.13
N GLN A 200 -33.08 -43.10 53.97
CA GLN A 200 -34.42 -43.21 53.41
C GLN A 200 -35.37 -43.94 54.40
N PRO A 201 -36.67 -43.57 54.50
CA PRO A 201 -37.57 -44.22 55.44
C PRO A 201 -37.85 -45.69 55.03
N LEU A 202 -37.58 -46.63 55.94
CA LEU A 202 -37.95 -48.04 55.82
C LEU A 202 -39.47 -48.22 55.85
N SER A 203 -40.05 -48.67 54.74
CA SER A 203 -41.43 -49.18 54.68
C SER A 203 -41.54 -50.47 55.50
N HIS A 204 -42.24 -50.41 56.64
CA HIS A 204 -42.65 -51.60 57.40
C HIS A 204 -43.84 -52.26 56.70
N GLN A 205 -43.62 -53.41 56.04
CA GLN A 205 -44.66 -54.43 55.88
C GLN A 205 -44.40 -55.54 56.90
N GLY A 206 -45.47 -55.89 57.61
CA GLY A 206 -45.42 -56.70 58.82
C GLY A 206 -45.22 -58.19 58.57
N ILE A 207 -45.13 -58.92 59.68
CA ILE A 207 -45.68 -60.28 59.85
C ILE A 207 -45.95 -60.48 61.35
N GLN A 208 -47.14 -60.99 61.60
CA GLN A 208 -47.75 -61.25 62.90
C GLN A 208 -47.01 -62.36 63.66
N ARG A 209 -46.92 -62.20 64.99
CA ARG A 209 -46.47 -63.23 65.94
C ARG A 209 -47.52 -64.34 66.06
N THR A 210 -47.15 -65.58 65.77
CA THR A 210 -47.80 -66.76 66.35
C THR A 210 -46.98 -67.24 67.54
N VAL A 211 -47.64 -67.27 68.70
CA VAL A 211 -47.11 -67.81 69.96
C VAL A 211 -47.60 -69.25 70.07
N ILE A 212 -46.70 -70.21 70.27
CA ILE A 212 -47.04 -71.58 70.67
C ILE A 212 -46.52 -71.77 72.11
N PRO A 213 -47.36 -72.15 73.09
CA PRO A 213 -46.95 -72.32 74.48
C PRO A 213 -46.27 -73.68 74.71
N ARG A 214 -45.41 -73.75 75.74
CA ARG A 214 -44.72 -74.97 76.16
C ARG A 214 -45.56 -75.79 77.13
N GLN A 215 -45.47 -77.11 76.90
CA GLN A 215 -45.91 -78.28 77.66
C GLN A 215 -47.33 -78.78 77.37
#